data_AF-A0A840IY66-F1
#
_entry.id   AF-A0A840IY66-F1
#
_cell.length_a   1.000
_cell.length_b   1.000
_cell.length_c   1.000
_cell.angle_alpha   90.00
_cell.angle_beta   90.00
_cell.angle_gamma   90.00
#
_symmetry.space_group_name_H-M   'P 1'
#
loop_
_entity.id
_entity.type
_entity.pdbx_description
1 polymer ?
#
loop_
_entity_poly.entity_id
_entity_poly.type
_entity_poly.pdbx_seq_one_letter_code
_entity_poly.pdbx_strand_id
1 'polypeptide(L)'
;MTDDQWVLLVDPEWRPASAQDGDEVPSPPSQAVVGGWLVRADGSVSRFEPNPSYDPATGNSPTDPLDAVLRLTARGEADFAQLGAVFRESAFAVAVDADQTPMVAPSPDNIPCLLVTTAPAHRRRVRAAGWRPVSPSELLHLLDQQEDVDLLLNPGAPGCLRLLADSVREITVAPDGSGNN
;
A
#
# COMPACT_ATOMS: atom_id res chain seq x y z
N MET A 1 16.09 26.91 11.24
CA MET A 1 14.77 26.38 10.87
C MET A 1 15.02 25.43 9.73
N THR A 2 14.65 24.16 9.89
CA THR A 2 14.83 23.14 8.85
C THR A 2 13.72 23.34 7.83
N ASP A 3 14.03 23.39 6.54
CA ASP A 3 13.00 23.45 5.49
C ASP A 3 12.29 22.09 5.37
N ASP A 4 11.15 22.06 4.69
CA ASP A 4 10.46 20.82 4.35
C ASP A 4 11.34 19.97 3.41
N GLN A 5 11.46 18.67 3.69
CA GLN A 5 12.34 17.74 2.96
C GLN A 5 11.62 16.47 2.56
N TRP A 6 11.88 15.99 1.34
CA TRP A 6 11.40 14.70 0.88
C TRP A 6 12.37 13.59 1.21
N VAL A 7 11.86 12.53 1.85
CA VAL A 7 12.56 11.25 2.01
C VAL A 7 11.99 10.29 0.98
N LEU A 8 12.83 9.85 0.04
CA LEU A 8 12.42 9.02 -1.08
C LEU A 8 12.70 7.54 -0.80
N LEU A 9 11.75 6.68 -1.14
CA LEU A 9 11.94 5.25 -1.21
C LEU A 9 12.34 4.87 -2.65
N VAL A 10 13.57 4.43 -2.83
CA VAL A 10 14.07 3.88 -4.11
C VAL A 10 13.75 2.39 -4.17
N ASP A 11 13.44 1.88 -5.36
CA ASP A 11 13.23 0.44 -5.57
C ASP A 11 14.47 -0.33 -5.11
N PRO A 12 14.34 -1.26 -4.14
CA PRO A 12 15.47 -2.02 -3.61
C PRO A 12 16.16 -2.89 -4.68
N GLU A 13 15.46 -3.23 -5.76
CA GLU A 13 16.00 -3.99 -6.89
C GLU A 13 16.63 -3.09 -7.96
N TRP A 14 16.47 -1.76 -7.88
CA TRP A 14 17.11 -0.85 -8.83
C TRP A 14 18.63 -0.91 -8.69
N ARG A 15 19.31 -0.93 -9.85
CA ARG A 15 20.76 -0.84 -9.94
C ARG A 15 21.12 0.25 -10.95
N PRO A 16 22.11 1.11 -10.67
CA PRO A 16 22.59 2.08 -11.64
C PRO A 16 23.15 1.35 -12.87
N ALA A 17 22.87 1.86 -14.07
CA ALA A 17 23.27 1.23 -15.33
C ALA A 17 24.80 1.20 -15.54
N SER A 18 25.56 1.96 -14.76
CA SER A 18 27.02 1.92 -14.74
C SER A 18 27.48 2.62 -13.46
N ALA A 19 28.10 1.87 -12.55
CA ALA A 19 29.08 2.43 -11.64
C ALA A 19 30.32 1.57 -11.85
N GLN A 20 31.29 2.05 -12.64
CA GLN A 20 32.63 1.46 -12.57
C GLN A 20 33.19 1.81 -11.19
N ASP A 21 34.04 0.95 -10.61
CA ASP A 21 34.64 1.22 -9.30
C ASP A 21 35.28 2.63 -9.30
N GLY A 22 34.68 3.54 -8.52
CA GLY A 22 35.13 4.93 -8.39
C GLY A 22 34.26 6.01 -9.06
N ASP A 23 33.23 5.64 -9.83
CA ASP A 23 32.29 6.62 -10.41
C ASP A 23 31.22 7.04 -9.40
N GLU A 24 30.78 8.31 -9.51
CA GLU A 24 29.65 8.83 -8.75
C GLU A 24 28.37 8.08 -9.15
N VAL A 25 27.72 7.44 -8.17
CA VAL A 25 26.45 6.73 -8.42
C VAL A 25 25.42 7.77 -8.86
N PRO A 26 24.87 7.67 -10.09
CA PRO A 26 23.89 8.64 -10.55
C PRO A 26 22.68 8.61 -9.63
N SER A 27 22.12 9.78 -9.35
CA SER A 27 20.86 9.88 -8.62
C SER A 27 19.78 9.04 -9.33
N PRO A 28 18.96 8.28 -8.59
CA PRO A 28 17.95 7.44 -9.20
C PRO A 28 16.94 8.30 -10.00
N PRO A 29 16.60 7.89 -11.23
CA PRO A 29 15.56 8.59 -11.99
C PRO A 29 14.21 8.42 -11.30
N SER A 30 13.24 9.29 -11.62
CA SER A 30 11.89 9.21 -11.04
C SER A 30 11.24 7.82 -11.20
N GLN A 31 11.52 7.11 -12.29
CA GLN A 31 10.98 5.78 -12.57
C GLN A 31 11.50 4.71 -11.61
N ALA A 32 12.64 4.95 -10.95
CA ALA A 32 13.22 4.06 -9.94
C ALA A 32 12.78 4.40 -8.51
N VAL A 33 12.03 5.50 -8.32
CA VAL A 33 11.54 5.94 -7.02
C VAL A 33 10.12 5.43 -6.82
N VAL A 34 9.92 4.57 -5.81
CA VAL A 34 8.61 4.01 -5.44
C VAL A 34 7.66 5.12 -4.97
N GLY A 35 8.18 6.09 -4.22
CA GLY A 35 7.44 7.19 -3.64
C GLY A 35 8.23 7.86 -2.53
N GLY A 36 7.57 8.58 -1.64
CA GLY A 36 8.26 9.22 -0.52
C GLY A 36 7.36 9.77 0.57
N TRP A 37 8.01 10.32 1.58
CA TRP A 37 7.39 11.03 2.70
C TRP A 37 7.90 12.46 2.73
N LEU A 38 7.01 13.41 2.95
CA LEU A 38 7.36 14.80 3.25
C LEU A 38 7.61 14.93 4.76
N VAL A 39 8.85 15.22 5.13
CA VAL A 39 9.24 15.63 6.47
C VAL A 39 9.11 17.15 6.54
N ARG A 40 8.22 17.65 7.38
CA ARG A 40 8.00 19.09 7.54
C ARG A 40 9.00 19.69 8.50
N ALA A 41 9.15 21.01 8.43
CA ALA A 41 9.98 21.82 9.32
C ALA A 41 9.70 21.59 10.82
N ASP A 42 8.46 21.23 11.18
CA ASP A 42 8.03 20.94 12.55
C ASP A 42 8.36 19.50 13.01
N GLY A 43 9.00 18.71 12.15
CA GLY A 43 9.35 17.31 12.40
C GLY A 43 8.22 16.31 12.12
N SER A 44 7.04 16.77 11.73
CA SER A 44 5.96 15.87 11.31
C SER A 44 6.27 15.21 9.97
N VAL A 45 5.83 13.97 9.80
CA VAL A 45 6.03 13.18 8.58
C VAL A 45 4.67 12.94 7.93
N SER A 46 4.55 13.18 6.62
CA SER A 46 3.34 12.85 5.87
C SER A 46 3.10 11.34 5.80
N ARG A 47 1.96 10.93 5.23
CA ARG A 47 1.81 9.54 4.75
C ARG A 47 2.73 9.30 3.57
N PHE A 48 2.96 8.02 3.26
CA PHE A 48 3.67 7.65 2.04
C PHE A 48 2.87 8.09 0.82
N GLU A 49 3.50 8.85 -0.06
CA GLU A 49 2.94 9.26 -1.33
C GLU A 49 3.55 8.41 -2.45
N PRO A 50 2.75 7.52 -3.08
CA PRO A 50 3.24 6.69 -4.16
C PRO A 50 3.54 7.54 -5.40
N ASN A 51 4.66 7.29 -6.05
CA ASN A 51 5.04 7.98 -7.27
C ASN A 51 4.29 7.38 -8.48
N PRO A 52 3.42 8.14 -9.18
CA PRO A 52 2.68 7.62 -10.32
C PRO A 52 3.57 7.25 -11.53
N SER A 53 4.80 7.77 -11.58
CA SER A 53 5.77 7.50 -12.63
C SER A 53 6.68 6.30 -12.33
N TYR A 54 6.53 5.67 -11.16
CA TYR A 54 7.30 4.51 -10.77
C TYR A 54 7.09 3.35 -11.75
N ASP A 55 8.20 2.77 -12.23
CA ASP A 55 8.23 1.59 -13.08
C ASP A 55 9.04 0.49 -12.36
N PRO A 56 8.37 -0.50 -11.74
CA PRO A 56 9.03 -1.54 -10.95
C PRO A 56 10.15 -2.24 -11.73
N ALA A 57 11.37 -2.29 -11.17
CA ALA A 57 12.52 -2.91 -11.84
C ALA A 57 12.30 -4.39 -12.13
N THR A 58 11.54 -5.06 -11.26
CA THR A 58 11.11 -6.46 -11.44
C THR A 58 9.65 -6.62 -11.02
N GLY A 59 9.04 -7.76 -11.38
CA GLY A 59 7.72 -8.13 -10.84
C GLY A 59 7.70 -8.34 -9.31
N ASN A 60 8.88 -8.47 -8.70
CA ASN A 60 9.05 -8.63 -7.25
C ASN A 60 9.24 -7.31 -6.51
N SER A 61 9.54 -6.22 -7.22
CA SER A 61 9.71 -4.91 -6.61
C SER A 61 8.40 -4.46 -5.96
N PRO A 62 8.43 -3.98 -4.70
CA PRO A 62 7.23 -3.46 -4.05
C PRO A 62 6.81 -2.13 -4.68
N THR A 63 5.51 -1.85 -4.66
CA THR A 63 4.97 -0.59 -5.20
C THR A 63 4.57 0.45 -4.16
N ASP A 64 4.60 0.05 -2.88
CA ASP A 64 4.44 0.89 -1.70
C ASP A 64 4.89 0.08 -0.45
N PRO A 65 5.03 0.72 0.74
CA PRO A 65 5.42 0.04 1.97
C PRO A 65 4.50 -1.12 2.39
N LEU A 66 3.19 -1.02 2.11
CA LEU A 66 2.25 -2.08 2.46
C LEU A 66 2.43 -3.28 1.52
N ASP A 67 2.58 -3.07 0.20
CA ASP A 67 2.95 -4.15 -0.74
C ASP A 67 4.26 -4.85 -0.34
N ALA A 68 5.25 -4.10 0.16
CA ALA A 68 6.47 -4.71 0.71
C ALA A 68 6.18 -5.62 1.92
N VAL A 69 5.39 -5.15 2.89
CA VAL A 69 5.05 -5.95 4.08
C VAL A 69 4.17 -7.14 3.71
N LEU A 70 3.19 -6.99 2.80
CA LEU A 70 2.37 -8.09 2.31
C LEU A 70 3.23 -9.23 1.73
N ARG A 71 4.26 -8.88 0.96
CA ARG A 71 5.22 -9.84 0.40
C ARG A 71 6.10 -10.49 1.48
N LEU A 72 6.50 -9.74 2.51
CA LEU A 72 7.23 -10.28 3.66
C LEU A 72 6.35 -11.26 4.45
N THR A 73 5.10 -10.90 4.73
CA THR A 73 4.13 -11.76 5.42
C THR A 73 3.88 -13.05 4.63
N ALA A 74 3.77 -12.98 3.30
CA ALA A 74 3.63 -14.17 2.45
C ALA A 74 4.83 -15.12 2.53
N ARG A 75 6.02 -14.62 2.89
CA ARG A 75 7.24 -15.42 3.17
C ARG A 75 7.40 -15.82 4.64
N GLY A 76 6.50 -15.39 5.53
CA GLY A 76 6.63 -15.57 6.97
C GLY A 76 7.70 -14.68 7.62
N GLU A 77 8.13 -13.62 6.94
CA GLU A 77 9.18 -12.69 7.38
C GLU A 77 8.64 -11.43 8.08
N ALA A 78 7.32 -11.24 8.08
CA ALA A 78 6.65 -10.17 8.82
C ALA A 78 5.39 -10.70 9.52
N ASP A 79 5.17 -10.23 10.74
CA ASP A 79 4.01 -10.60 11.55
C ASP A 79 2.80 -9.68 11.33
N PHE A 80 1.67 -10.05 11.95
CA PHE A 80 0.42 -9.33 11.82
C PHE A 80 0.46 -7.93 12.48
N ALA A 81 1.28 -7.74 13.51
CA ALA A 81 1.44 -6.45 14.17
C ALA A 81 2.18 -5.44 13.27
N GLN A 82 3.23 -5.90 12.58
CA GLN A 82 3.95 -5.13 11.57
C GLN A 82 3.04 -4.77 10.39
N LEU A 83 2.23 -5.73 9.91
CA LEU A 83 1.22 -5.48 8.88
C LEU A 83 0.23 -4.41 9.32
N GLY A 84 -0.34 -4.53 10.52
CA GLY A 84 -1.31 -3.57 11.04
C GLY A 84 -0.73 -2.17 11.25
N ALA A 85 0.54 -2.06 11.67
CA ALA A 85 1.22 -0.78 11.79
C ALA A 85 1.35 -0.06 10.43
N VAL A 86 1.76 -0.77 9.38
CA VAL A 86 1.88 -0.18 8.04
C VAL A 86 0.51 0.07 7.41
N PHE A 87 -0.47 -0.81 7.63
CA PHE A 87 -1.84 -0.65 7.14
C PHE A 87 -2.46 0.67 7.61
N ARG A 88 -2.31 1.02 8.90
CA ARG A 88 -2.84 2.27 9.47
C ARG A 88 -2.22 3.54 8.89
N GLU A 89 -0.99 3.46 8.38
CA GLU A 89 -0.30 4.58 7.75
C GLU A 89 -0.47 4.62 6.22
N SER A 90 -1.08 3.59 5.64
CA SER A 90 -1.23 3.44 4.20
C SER A 90 -2.37 4.27 3.62
N ALA A 91 -2.25 4.58 2.33
CA ALA A 91 -3.32 5.12 1.52
C ALA A 91 -3.94 4.01 0.68
N PHE A 92 -5.26 4.03 0.53
CA PHE A 92 -5.98 3.04 -0.25
C PHE A 92 -6.80 3.71 -1.35
N ALA A 93 -7.13 2.92 -2.38
CA ALA A 93 -8.16 3.28 -3.33
C ALA A 93 -9.10 2.09 -3.56
N VAL A 94 -10.39 2.33 -3.37
CA VAL A 94 -11.46 1.35 -3.61
C VAL A 94 -11.90 1.44 -5.07
N ALA A 95 -12.02 0.30 -5.74
CA ALA A 95 -12.57 0.24 -7.09
C ALA A 95 -14.06 0.62 -7.07
N VAL A 96 -14.49 1.44 -8.03
CA VAL A 96 -15.90 1.81 -8.18
C VAL A 96 -16.40 1.55 -9.60
N ASP A 97 -17.70 1.26 -9.72
CA ASP A 97 -18.39 1.11 -10.99
C ASP A 97 -18.80 2.47 -11.60
N ALA A 98 -19.54 2.42 -12.71
CA ALA A 98 -19.97 3.62 -13.44
C ALA A 98 -20.88 4.54 -12.60
N ASP A 99 -21.59 3.99 -11.62
CA ASP A 99 -22.49 4.70 -10.71
C ASP A 99 -21.76 5.17 -9.43
N GLN A 100 -20.44 5.03 -9.38
CA GLN A 100 -19.58 5.32 -8.22
C GLN A 100 -19.83 4.41 -7.01
N THR A 101 -20.42 3.23 -7.23
CA THR A 101 -20.66 2.23 -6.18
C THR A 101 -19.39 1.39 -5.96
N PRO A 102 -19.00 1.11 -4.71
CA PRO A 102 -17.88 0.22 -4.40
C PRO A 102 -18.06 -1.16 -5.04
N MET A 103 -17.01 -1.66 -5.69
CA MET A 103 -17.05 -2.94 -6.36
C MET A 103 -16.71 -4.08 -5.40
N VAL A 104 -17.58 -5.10 -5.38
CA VAL A 104 -17.35 -6.39 -4.73
C VAL A 104 -17.22 -7.46 -5.82
N ALA A 105 -16.21 -8.33 -5.70
CA ALA A 105 -16.02 -9.45 -6.61
C ALA A 105 -15.43 -10.66 -5.86
N PRO A 106 -15.59 -11.89 -6.36
CA PRO A 106 -15.03 -13.06 -5.72
C PRO A 106 -13.50 -13.02 -5.73
N SER A 107 -12.90 -13.37 -4.60
CA SER A 107 -11.50 -13.76 -4.47
C SER A 107 -11.23 -15.11 -5.18
N PRO A 108 -9.97 -15.55 -5.32
CA PRO A 108 -9.64 -16.85 -5.91
C PRO A 108 -10.28 -18.06 -5.22
N ASP A 109 -10.62 -17.95 -3.93
CA ASP A 109 -11.34 -18.94 -3.13
C ASP A 109 -12.87 -18.72 -3.13
N ASN A 110 -13.40 -17.87 -4.02
CA ASN A 110 -14.81 -17.55 -4.22
C ASN A 110 -15.51 -16.84 -3.05
N ILE A 111 -14.76 -16.13 -2.21
CA ILE A 111 -15.32 -15.29 -1.14
C ILE A 111 -15.57 -13.87 -1.67
N PRO A 112 -16.77 -13.28 -1.48
CA PRO A 112 -17.02 -11.89 -1.86
C PRO A 112 -16.06 -10.93 -1.18
N CYS A 113 -15.37 -10.10 -1.95
CA CYS A 113 -14.41 -9.14 -1.41
C CYS A 113 -14.55 -7.75 -2.02
N LEU A 114 -14.44 -6.73 -1.18
CA LEU A 114 -14.25 -5.35 -1.59
C LEU A 114 -12.88 -5.20 -2.27
N LEU A 115 -12.86 -4.64 -3.47
CA LEU A 115 -11.64 -4.55 -4.28
C LEU A 115 -10.86 -3.27 -3.98
N VAL A 116 -9.62 -3.42 -3.50
CA VAL A 116 -8.79 -2.30 -3.02
C VAL A 116 -7.37 -2.38 -3.53
N THR A 117 -6.80 -1.21 -3.85
CA THR A 117 -5.37 -1.08 -4.21
C THR A 117 -4.64 -0.16 -3.25
N THR A 118 -3.37 -0.48 -2.99
CA THR A 118 -2.47 0.30 -2.13
C THR A 118 -1.63 1.32 -2.93
N ALA A 119 -1.48 1.08 -4.24
CA ALA A 119 -0.77 1.96 -5.16
C ALA A 119 -1.41 2.00 -6.57
N PRO A 120 -1.21 3.10 -7.34
CA PRO A 120 -1.70 3.21 -8.71
C PRO A 120 -1.25 2.08 -9.65
N ALA A 121 -0.07 1.51 -9.42
CA ALA A 121 0.51 0.43 -10.22
C ALA A 121 -0.38 -0.83 -10.26
N HIS A 122 -1.21 -1.06 -9.25
CA HIS A 122 -2.10 -2.21 -9.17
C HIS A 122 -3.40 -2.05 -9.98
N ARG A 123 -3.81 -0.80 -10.26
CA ARG A 123 -5.13 -0.48 -10.83
C ARG A 123 -5.39 -1.09 -12.21
N ARG A 124 -4.34 -1.27 -13.02
CA ARG A 124 -4.45 -1.83 -14.39
C ARG A 124 -4.94 -3.28 -14.43
N ARG A 125 -4.92 -4.00 -13.30
CA ARG A 125 -5.33 -5.41 -13.19
C ARG A 125 -6.83 -5.57 -12.92
N VAL A 126 -7.51 -4.50 -12.52
CA VAL A 126 -8.93 -4.51 -12.17
C VAL A 126 -9.70 -3.72 -13.22
N ARG A 127 -10.79 -4.30 -13.73
CA ARG A 127 -11.72 -3.62 -14.64
C ARG A 127 -12.70 -2.79 -13.82
N ALA A 128 -12.28 -1.61 -13.39
CA ALA A 128 -13.12 -0.64 -12.67
C ALA A 128 -13.40 0.58 -13.55
N ALA A 129 -14.53 1.26 -13.34
CA ALA A 129 -14.82 2.53 -14.00
C ALA A 129 -14.04 3.69 -13.35
N GLY A 130 -13.74 3.57 -12.06
CA GLY A 130 -12.96 4.55 -11.32
C GLY A 130 -12.32 3.99 -10.05
N TRP A 131 -11.61 4.87 -9.35
CA TRP A 131 -10.95 4.58 -8.09
C TRP A 131 -11.22 5.71 -7.09
N ARG A 132 -11.81 5.38 -5.94
CA ARG A 132 -12.08 6.34 -4.88
C ARG A 132 -10.97 6.23 -3.82
N PRO A 133 -10.18 7.29 -3.58
CA PRO A 133 -9.22 7.32 -2.48
C PRO A 133 -9.95 7.18 -1.14
N VAL A 134 -9.42 6.37 -0.23
CA VAL A 134 -9.94 6.19 1.13
C VAL A 134 -8.81 6.02 2.14
N SER A 135 -9.03 6.52 3.35
CA SER A 135 -8.21 6.23 4.53
C SER A 135 -8.53 4.84 5.10
N PRO A 136 -7.70 4.29 6.01
CA PRO A 136 -7.99 3.02 6.69
C PRO A 136 -9.34 3.01 7.42
N SER A 137 -9.71 4.12 8.08
CA SER A 137 -10.97 4.22 8.81
C SER A 137 -12.19 4.30 7.87
N GLU A 138 -12.08 5.03 6.76
CA GLU A 138 -13.12 5.04 5.73
C GLU A 138 -13.24 3.66 5.05
N LEU A 139 -12.13 2.94 4.88
CA LEU A 139 -12.13 1.59 4.35
C LEU A 139 -12.88 0.63 5.28
N LEU A 140 -12.61 0.67 6.58
CA LEU A 140 -13.36 -0.10 7.57
C LEU A 140 -14.85 0.27 7.57
N HIS A 141 -15.18 1.57 7.50
CA HIS A 141 -16.57 2.01 7.43
C HIS A 141 -17.31 1.46 6.19
N LEU A 142 -16.64 1.41 5.04
CA LEU A 142 -17.22 0.81 3.82
C LEU A 142 -17.41 -0.69 3.95
N LEU A 143 -16.47 -1.38 4.60
CA LEU A 143 -16.56 -2.82 4.84
C LEU A 143 -17.72 -3.14 5.80
N ASP A 144 -17.91 -2.34 6.84
CA ASP A 144 -18.99 -2.47 7.82
C ASP A 144 -20.39 -2.28 7.22
N GLN A 145 -20.49 -1.66 6.04
CA GLN A 145 -21.74 -1.51 5.30
C GLN A 145 -22.07 -2.72 4.42
N GLN A 146 -21.19 -3.70 4.32
CA GLN A 146 -21.35 -4.90 3.52
C GLN A 146 -21.59 -6.12 4.41
N GLU A 147 -22.51 -6.98 4.02
CA GLU A 147 -22.73 -8.27 4.69
C GLU A 147 -21.86 -9.35 4.06
N ASP A 148 -21.14 -10.13 4.87
CA ASP A 148 -20.32 -11.27 4.44
C ASP A 148 -19.28 -10.94 3.34
N VAL A 149 -18.71 -9.74 3.39
CA VAL A 149 -17.67 -9.27 2.46
C VAL A 149 -16.35 -9.07 3.19
N ASP A 150 -15.29 -9.62 2.62
CA ASP A 150 -13.91 -9.42 3.05
C ASP A 150 -13.21 -8.30 2.26
N LEU A 151 -11.96 -8.02 2.59
CA LEU A 151 -11.13 -7.07 1.85
C LEU A 151 -10.13 -7.81 0.95
N LEU A 152 -10.10 -7.49 -0.35
CA LEU A 152 -9.07 -8.00 -1.26
C LEU A 152 -8.11 -6.87 -1.65
N LEU A 153 -6.90 -6.94 -1.08
CA LEU A 153 -5.81 -6.01 -1.37
C LEU A 153 -5.06 -6.43 -2.63
N ASN A 154 -4.79 -5.46 -3.49
CA ASN A 154 -4.02 -5.59 -4.74
C ASN A 154 -4.46 -6.78 -5.63
N PRO A 155 -5.73 -6.84 -6.06
CA PRO A 155 -6.25 -7.96 -6.84
C PRO A 155 -5.39 -8.29 -8.07
N GLY A 156 -5.01 -9.57 -8.21
CA GLY A 156 -4.22 -10.08 -9.33
C GLY A 156 -2.73 -9.70 -9.30
N ALA A 157 -2.24 -9.05 -8.24
CA ALA A 157 -0.81 -8.82 -8.04
C ALA A 157 -0.14 -10.00 -7.31
N PRO A 158 1.20 -10.15 -7.40
CA PRO A 158 1.93 -11.12 -6.57
C PRO A 158 1.71 -10.94 -5.06
N GLY A 159 1.52 -9.70 -4.60
CA GLY A 159 1.18 -9.35 -3.21
C GLY A 159 -0.33 -9.32 -2.92
N CYS A 160 -1.16 -9.99 -3.71
CA CYS A 160 -2.61 -10.05 -3.48
C CYS A 160 -2.91 -10.75 -2.15
N LEU A 161 -3.67 -10.10 -1.28
CA LEU A 161 -4.04 -10.65 0.04
C LEU A 161 -5.52 -10.45 0.31
N ARG A 162 -6.20 -11.52 0.72
CA ARG A 162 -7.54 -11.44 1.33
C ARG A 162 -7.37 -11.23 2.83
N LEU A 163 -7.97 -10.17 3.37
CA LEU A 163 -8.08 -9.92 4.80
C LEU A 163 -9.53 -10.08 5.21
N LEU A 164 -9.75 -10.86 6.29
CA LEU A 164 -11.07 -11.04 6.85
C LEU A 164 -11.58 -9.71 7.41
N ALA A 165 -12.89 -9.47 7.35
CA ALA A 165 -13.48 -8.23 7.88
C ALA A 165 -13.09 -7.98 9.37
N ASP A 166 -13.11 -9.03 10.19
CA ASP A 166 -12.69 -8.95 11.59
C ASP A 166 -11.21 -8.58 11.74
N SER A 167 -10.34 -9.14 10.89
CA SER A 167 -8.92 -8.79 10.86
C SER A 167 -8.70 -7.33 10.44
N VAL A 168 -9.48 -6.82 9.48
CA VAL A 168 -9.42 -5.39 9.09
C VAL A 168 -9.84 -4.50 10.27
N ARG A 169 -10.88 -4.88 11.01
CA ARG A 169 -11.29 -4.17 12.22
C ARG A 169 -10.18 -4.17 13.27
N GLU A 170 -9.59 -5.33 13.54
CA GLU A 170 -8.51 -5.50 14.51
C GLU A 170 -7.28 -4.66 14.18
N ILE A 171 -6.84 -4.60 12.92
CA ILE A 171 -5.65 -3.81 12.55
C ILE A 171 -5.92 -2.30 12.47
N THR A 172 -7.16 -1.91 12.21
CA THR A 172 -7.55 -0.50 12.06
C THR A 172 -7.72 0.15 13.43
N VAL A 173 -8.34 -0.56 14.37
CA VAL A 173 -8.39 -0.15 15.78
C VAL A 173 -7.02 -0.44 16.35
N ALA A 174 -6.23 0.59 16.66
CA ALA A 174 -4.95 0.37 17.31
C ALA A 174 -5.17 -0.55 18.53
N PRO A 175 -4.32 -1.57 18.79
CA PRO A 175 -4.36 -2.21 20.09
C PRO A 175 -4.21 -1.07 21.09
N ASP A 176 -5.22 -0.90 21.95
CA ASP A 176 -5.11 0.05 23.06
C ASP A 176 -3.74 -0.19 23.65
N GLY A 177 -2.89 0.84 23.58
CA GLY A 177 -1.60 0.79 24.23
C GLY A 177 -1.92 0.40 25.65
N SER A 178 -1.62 -0.84 26.00
CA SER A 178 -1.59 -1.31 27.38
C SER A 178 -0.45 -0.55 28.03
N GLY A 179 -0.68 0.74 28.27
CA GLY A 179 -0.09 1.46 29.36
C GLY A 179 -0.63 0.80 30.60
N ASN A 180 0.21 -0.02 31.22
CA ASN A 180 0.26 -0.11 32.66
C ASN A 180 1.62 -0.67 33.06
N ASN A 181 2.49 0.28 33.40
CA ASN A 181 3.39 0.31 34.55
C ASN A 181 4.22 -0.94 34.87
#